data_AF-A9NL20-F1
#
_entry.id   AF-A9NL20-F1
#
_cell.length_a   1.000
_cell.length_b   1.000
_cell.length_c   1.000
_cell.angle_alpha   90.00
_cell.angle_beta   90.00
_cell.angle_gamma   90.00
#
_symmetry.space_group_name_H-M   'P 1'
#
loop_
_entity.id
_entity.type
_entity.pdbx_description
1 polymer ?
#
loop_
_entity_poly.entity_id
_entity_poly.type
_entity_poly.pdbx_seq_one_letter_code
_entity_poly.pdbx_strand_id
1 'polypeptide(L)'
;MAGPQCCESAPQLHPGVGIGRVETFEHLSVYVTASPDAKAAVILISDIFGFEAPNLRKLADKVAAAGYFVVVPDFFYGDPFVPGSAENPLAGFQDWIKSHGPAKGFDDSTKVIEVLKSRGISAIGAAGFCWGAKVVVELTKGEVLKAGVLLHPSFVTVDDIKVVKAPLAILGGSLKLTNPVHPNL
;
A
#
# COMPACT_ATOMS: atom_id res chain seq x y z
N MET A 1 -13.62 -0.33 -4.83
CA MET A 1 -12.76 -0.98 -5.83
C MET A 1 -11.95 0.11 -6.55
N ALA A 2 -10.71 -0.14 -6.92
CA ALA A 2 -9.97 0.77 -7.79
C ALA A 2 -10.70 0.94 -9.14
N GLY A 3 -10.85 2.17 -9.61
CA GLY A 3 -11.35 2.46 -10.96
C GLY A 3 -10.20 2.53 -11.97
N PRO A 4 -10.51 2.60 -13.29
CA PRO A 4 -9.50 2.71 -14.35
C PRO A 4 -8.58 3.92 -14.14
N GLN A 5 -9.11 5.00 -13.55
CA GLN A 5 -8.38 6.24 -13.25
C GLN A 5 -7.19 6.07 -12.31
N CYS A 6 -7.15 4.99 -11.52
CA CYS A 6 -5.98 4.66 -10.71
C CYS A 6 -4.72 4.47 -11.57
N CYS A 7 -4.88 4.04 -12.84
CA CYS A 7 -3.78 3.71 -13.74
C CYS A 7 -3.57 4.76 -14.85
N GLU A 8 -4.43 5.78 -14.92
CA GLU A 8 -4.38 6.83 -15.95
C GLU A 8 -3.38 7.97 -15.60
N SER A 9 -2.95 8.07 -14.34
CA SER A 9 -2.06 9.13 -13.87
C SER A 9 -0.86 8.56 -13.11
N ALA A 10 0.05 7.94 -13.85
CA ALA A 10 1.32 7.45 -13.31
C ALA A 10 2.08 8.61 -12.64
N PRO A 11 2.59 8.43 -11.41
CA PRO A 11 3.48 9.42 -10.82
C PRO A 11 4.83 9.40 -11.53
N GLN A 12 5.45 10.56 -11.67
CA GLN A 12 6.89 10.60 -11.91
C GLN A 12 7.59 10.16 -10.62
N LEU A 13 8.38 9.10 -10.66
CA LEU A 13 9.14 8.62 -9.50
C LEU A 13 10.27 9.58 -9.17
N HIS A 14 10.49 9.84 -7.88
CA HIS A 14 11.51 10.78 -7.41
C HIS A 14 12.17 10.24 -6.12
N PRO A 15 13.35 9.61 -6.23
CA PRO A 15 14.05 9.01 -5.07
C PRO A 15 14.39 9.99 -3.95
N GLY A 16 14.48 11.30 -4.25
CA GLY A 16 14.77 12.36 -3.27
C GLY A 16 13.54 12.99 -2.61
N VAL A 17 12.31 12.54 -2.91
CA VAL A 17 11.12 13.10 -2.28
C VAL A 17 10.91 12.53 -0.89
N GLY A 18 10.64 13.44 0.06
CA GLY A 18 10.31 13.15 1.44
C GLY A 18 11.39 13.64 2.40
N ILE A 19 11.08 13.68 3.70
CA ILE A 19 12.02 14.08 4.76
C ILE A 19 12.64 12.88 5.51
N GLY A 20 12.16 11.69 5.22
CA GLY A 20 12.68 10.43 5.72
C GLY A 20 13.93 9.98 4.99
N ARG A 21 14.27 8.71 5.15
CA ARG A 21 15.47 8.08 4.56
C ARG A 21 15.15 6.68 4.07
N VAL A 22 15.94 6.18 3.12
CA VAL A 22 15.88 4.78 2.71
C VAL A 22 16.84 3.97 3.58
N GLU A 23 16.32 2.90 4.19
CA GLU A 23 17.08 1.88 4.92
C GLU A 23 16.90 0.52 4.25
N THR A 24 17.69 -0.46 4.68
CA THR A 24 17.52 -1.86 4.29
C THR A 24 16.96 -2.64 5.47
N PHE A 25 15.80 -3.28 5.29
CA PHE A 25 15.21 -4.24 6.23
C PHE A 25 15.36 -5.63 5.62
N GLU A 26 16.25 -6.45 6.17
CA GLU A 26 16.63 -7.73 5.59
C GLU A 26 17.12 -7.57 4.14
N HIS A 27 16.30 -7.97 3.15
CA HIS A 27 16.60 -7.86 1.72
C HIS A 27 15.83 -6.72 1.02
N LEU A 28 15.05 -5.93 1.75
CA LEU A 28 14.15 -4.90 1.21
C LEU A 28 14.70 -3.50 1.40
N SER A 29 14.64 -2.69 0.35
CA SER A 29 14.72 -1.24 0.48
C SER A 29 13.42 -0.73 1.11
N VAL A 30 13.53 0.12 2.13
CA VAL A 30 12.38 0.63 2.87
C VAL A 30 12.58 2.12 3.11
N TYR A 31 11.62 2.94 2.69
CA TYR A 31 11.59 4.34 3.11
C TYR A 31 11.04 4.43 4.53
N VAL A 32 11.80 5.08 5.42
CA VAL A 32 11.52 5.20 6.85
C VAL A 32 11.41 6.68 7.22
N THR A 33 10.34 7.03 7.92
CA THR A 33 10.09 8.37 8.48
C THR A 33 9.33 8.20 9.79
N ALA A 34 9.67 8.95 10.83
CA ALA A 34 9.11 8.71 12.16
C ALA A 34 9.08 9.98 13.03
N SER A 35 8.08 10.06 13.90
CA SER A 35 8.14 10.96 15.07
C SER A 35 9.17 10.43 16.09
N PRO A 36 9.93 11.30 16.79
CA PRO A 36 10.91 10.88 17.80
C PRO A 36 10.36 9.95 18.89
N ASP A 37 9.10 10.16 19.29
CA ASP A 37 8.46 9.43 20.40
C ASP A 37 7.47 8.35 19.92
N ALA A 38 7.58 7.93 18.66
CA ALA A 38 6.64 6.98 18.08
C ALA A 38 6.66 5.62 18.79
N LYS A 39 5.52 5.24 19.39
CA LYS A 39 5.31 3.94 20.05
C LYS A 39 4.59 2.91 19.19
N ALA A 40 4.00 3.36 18.08
CA ALA A 40 3.26 2.55 17.13
C ALA A 40 3.80 2.78 15.72
N ALA A 41 3.76 1.72 14.91
CA ALA A 41 4.18 1.78 13.51
C ALA A 41 3.01 1.63 12.54
N VAL A 42 3.18 2.24 11.36
CA VAL A 42 2.32 2.05 10.20
C VAL A 42 3.17 1.55 9.04
N ILE A 43 2.80 0.39 8.49
CA ILE A 43 3.33 -0.09 7.21
C ILE A 43 2.44 0.48 6.10
N LEU A 44 2.99 1.40 5.28
CA LEU A 44 2.30 1.92 4.11
C LEU A 44 2.74 1.13 2.88
N ILE A 45 1.78 0.47 2.24
CA ILE A 45 2.02 -0.41 1.10
C ILE A 45 1.56 0.29 -0.18
N SER A 46 2.50 0.49 -1.11
CA SER A 46 2.24 1.20 -2.36
C SER A 46 1.17 0.54 -3.23
N ASP A 47 0.66 1.33 -4.16
CA ASP A 47 0.06 0.77 -5.38
C ASP A 47 1.17 0.22 -6.30
N ILE A 48 0.81 -0.08 -7.54
CA ILE A 48 1.70 -0.69 -8.54
C ILE A 48 2.86 0.22 -8.99
N PHE A 49 2.83 1.52 -8.66
CA PHE A 49 3.89 2.47 -9.02
C PHE A 49 5.06 2.48 -8.03
N GLY A 50 4.93 1.75 -6.92
CA GLY A 50 6.04 1.49 -6.01
C GLY A 50 6.28 2.58 -4.96
N PHE A 51 7.25 2.30 -4.10
CA PHE A 51 7.51 3.09 -2.89
C PHE A 51 8.14 4.48 -3.15
N GLU A 52 8.60 4.73 -4.38
CA GLU A 52 9.19 6.00 -4.80
C GLU A 52 8.16 7.02 -5.29
N ALA A 53 6.87 6.64 -5.31
CA ALA A 53 5.79 7.54 -5.66
C ALA A 53 5.77 8.76 -4.71
N PRO A 54 5.90 10.00 -5.22
CA PRO A 54 6.05 11.20 -4.38
C PRO A 54 4.90 11.40 -3.38
N ASN A 55 3.67 11.11 -3.80
CA ASN A 55 2.48 11.28 -2.95
C ASN A 55 2.46 10.26 -1.81
N LEU A 56 2.96 9.05 -2.04
CA LEU A 56 3.07 8.01 -1.01
C LEU A 56 4.09 8.40 0.05
N ARG A 57 5.28 8.88 -0.35
CA ARG A 57 6.30 9.33 0.62
C ARG A 57 5.87 10.58 1.38
N LYS A 58 5.23 11.55 0.71
CA LYS A 58 4.62 12.71 1.40
C LYS A 58 3.53 12.31 2.38
N LEU A 59 2.74 11.29 2.05
CA LEU A 59 1.76 10.74 2.99
C LEU A 59 2.45 10.07 4.17
N ALA A 60 3.50 9.29 3.93
CA ALA A 60 4.29 8.67 4.99
C ALA A 60 4.81 9.73 5.98
N ASP A 61 5.35 10.84 5.47
CA ASP A 61 5.82 11.94 6.30
C ASP A 61 4.70 12.60 7.12
N LYS A 62 3.51 12.77 6.53
CA LYS A 62 2.34 13.27 7.27
C LYS A 62 1.88 12.31 8.36
N VAL A 63 1.90 11.00 8.10
CA VAL A 63 1.55 9.98 9.10
C VAL A 63 2.61 9.95 10.21
N ALA A 64 3.89 10.10 9.88
CA ALA A 64 4.95 10.22 10.88
C ALA A 64 4.77 11.47 11.75
N ALA A 65 4.47 12.63 11.14
CA ALA A 65 4.16 13.86 11.86
C ALA A 65 2.93 13.73 12.79
N ALA A 66 2.03 12.78 12.52
CA ALA A 66 0.91 12.45 13.40
C ALA A 66 1.28 11.52 14.59
N GLY A 67 2.57 11.19 14.76
CA GLY A 67 3.08 10.47 15.94
C GLY A 67 3.44 9.00 15.71
N TYR A 68 3.56 8.56 14.46
CA TYR A 68 3.84 7.16 14.11
C TYR A 68 5.26 6.95 13.58
N PHE A 69 5.74 5.70 13.68
CA PHE A 69 6.89 5.21 12.95
C PHE A 69 6.40 4.63 11.63
N VAL A 70 6.78 5.21 10.50
CA VAL A 70 6.22 4.83 9.21
C VAL A 70 7.29 4.17 8.36
N VAL A 71 6.92 3.04 7.76
CA VAL A 71 7.74 2.33 6.79
C VAL A 71 6.97 2.17 5.49
N VAL A 72 7.66 2.39 4.37
CA VAL A 72 7.15 2.18 3.01
C VAL A 72 8.09 1.20 2.30
N PRO A 73 7.79 -0.11 2.34
CA PRO A 73 8.67 -1.12 1.75
C PRO A 73 8.59 -1.12 0.21
N ASP A 74 9.74 -1.37 -0.43
CA ASP A 74 9.81 -1.67 -1.86
C ASP A 74 9.50 -3.16 -2.13
N PHE A 75 8.22 -3.50 -2.22
CA PHE A 75 7.81 -4.88 -2.53
C PHE A 75 8.00 -5.28 -4.00
N PHE A 76 8.50 -4.37 -4.85
CA PHE A 76 8.78 -4.66 -6.25
C PHE A 76 10.27 -4.72 -6.57
N TYR A 77 11.14 -4.55 -5.57
CA TYR A 77 12.60 -4.71 -5.71
C TYR A 77 13.20 -3.83 -6.83
N GLY A 78 12.74 -2.59 -6.94
CA GLY A 78 13.15 -1.66 -7.98
C GLY A 78 12.47 -1.86 -9.34
N ASP A 79 11.48 -2.75 -9.45
CA ASP A 79 10.73 -3.02 -10.70
C ASP A 79 9.22 -2.66 -10.57
N PRO A 80 8.85 -1.40 -10.27
CA PRO A 80 7.45 -0.99 -10.25
C PRO A 80 6.83 -1.05 -11.66
N PHE A 81 5.50 -1.13 -11.72
CA PHE A 81 4.80 -1.12 -13.00
C PHE A 81 5.01 0.22 -13.73
N VAL A 82 5.45 0.13 -14.98
CA VAL A 82 5.57 1.28 -15.89
C VAL A 82 4.39 1.26 -16.85
N PRO A 83 3.51 2.29 -16.81
CA PRO A 83 2.37 2.36 -17.72
C PRO A 83 2.76 2.41 -19.19
N GLY A 84 1.86 1.87 -20.01
CA GLY A 84 1.95 1.95 -21.47
C GLY A 84 1.59 3.35 -22.00
N SER A 85 1.10 3.39 -23.24
CA SER A 85 0.66 4.64 -23.87
C SER A 85 -0.68 5.14 -23.29
N ALA A 86 -1.08 6.36 -23.64
CA ALA A 86 -2.36 6.92 -23.21
C ALA A 86 -3.57 6.08 -23.67
N GLU A 87 -3.46 5.42 -24.83
CA GLU A 87 -4.49 4.56 -25.40
C GLU A 87 -4.57 3.19 -24.71
N ASN A 88 -3.46 2.72 -24.15
CA ASN A 88 -3.40 1.49 -23.37
C ASN A 88 -2.44 1.61 -22.17
N PRO A 89 -2.85 2.32 -21.10
CA PRO A 89 -1.99 2.55 -19.93
C PRO A 89 -1.61 1.26 -19.20
N LEU A 90 -2.42 0.21 -19.35
CA LEU A 90 -2.23 -1.10 -18.73
C LEU A 90 -1.52 -2.11 -19.64
N ALA A 91 -0.92 -1.67 -20.76
CA ALA A 91 -0.08 -2.53 -21.58
C ALA A 91 1.03 -3.17 -20.71
N GLY A 92 1.20 -4.50 -20.83
CA GLY A 92 2.20 -5.24 -20.04
C GLY A 92 1.80 -5.55 -18.59
N PHE A 93 0.68 -5.03 -18.09
CA PHE A 93 0.26 -5.25 -16.70
C PHE A 93 0.10 -6.74 -16.35
N GLN A 94 -0.47 -7.52 -17.28
CA GLN A 94 -0.68 -8.96 -17.10
C GLN A 94 0.61 -9.76 -16.97
N ASP A 95 1.71 -9.29 -17.58
CA ASP A 95 3.00 -9.96 -17.45
C ASP A 95 3.71 -9.49 -16.19
N TRP A 96 3.65 -8.19 -15.88
CA TRP A 96 4.20 -7.63 -14.65
C TRP A 96 3.58 -8.28 -13.40
N ILE A 97 2.26 -8.45 -13.35
CA ILE A 97 1.57 -9.01 -12.16
C ILE A 97 1.89 -10.48 -11.91
N LYS A 98 2.34 -11.25 -12.92
CA LYS A 98 2.79 -12.64 -12.73
C LYS A 98 4.04 -12.70 -11.85
N SER A 99 4.94 -11.73 -11.99
CA SER A 99 6.16 -11.62 -11.20
C SER A 99 5.97 -10.84 -9.90
N HIS A 100 4.95 -9.96 -9.85
CA HIS A 100 4.70 -9.05 -8.73
C HIS A 100 3.35 -9.31 -8.04
N GLY A 101 2.97 -10.59 -7.92
CA GLY A 101 1.75 -10.97 -7.22
C GLY A 101 1.76 -10.59 -5.73
N PRO A 102 0.60 -10.24 -5.13
CA PRO A 102 0.53 -9.74 -3.76
C PRO A 102 0.92 -10.76 -2.67
N ALA A 103 0.95 -12.06 -2.99
CA ALA A 103 1.38 -13.10 -2.04
C ALA A 103 2.82 -12.87 -1.54
N LYS A 104 3.74 -12.47 -2.43
CA LYS A 104 5.12 -12.15 -2.05
C LYS A 104 5.20 -10.91 -1.16
N GLY A 105 4.34 -9.92 -1.40
CA GLY A 105 4.21 -8.75 -0.53
C GLY A 105 3.73 -9.11 0.88
N PHE A 106 2.86 -10.11 1.02
CA PHE A 106 2.48 -10.64 2.33
C PHE A 106 3.68 -11.29 3.05
N ASP A 107 4.40 -12.19 2.38
CA ASP A 107 5.58 -12.85 2.96
C ASP A 107 6.61 -11.82 3.42
N ASP A 108 6.90 -10.83 2.59
CA ASP A 108 7.89 -9.79 2.91
C ASP A 108 7.41 -8.81 3.98
N SER A 109 6.09 -8.57 4.08
CA SER A 109 5.52 -7.81 5.20
C SER A 109 5.77 -8.48 6.54
N THR A 110 5.81 -9.83 6.60
CA THR A 110 6.11 -10.53 7.87
C THR A 110 7.53 -10.22 8.37
N LYS A 111 8.51 -10.11 7.47
CA LYS A 111 9.89 -9.72 7.79
C LYS A 111 9.99 -8.26 8.25
N VAL A 112 9.27 -7.36 7.57
CA VAL A 112 9.18 -5.94 8.00
C VAL A 112 8.61 -5.85 9.42
N ILE A 113 7.58 -6.63 9.72
CA ILE A 113 6.96 -6.72 11.05
C ILE A 113 7.96 -7.23 12.10
N GLU A 114 8.76 -8.25 11.77
CA GLU A 114 9.78 -8.78 12.69
C GLU A 114 10.84 -7.73 13.02
N VAL A 115 11.31 -6.97 12.02
CA VAL A 115 12.23 -5.84 12.24
C VAL A 115 11.60 -4.75 13.10
N LEU A 116 10.32 -4.41 12.90
CA LEU A 116 9.62 -3.44 13.74
C LEU A 116 9.52 -3.92 15.20
N LYS A 117 9.22 -5.21 15.41
CA LYS A 117 9.17 -5.83 16.74
C LYS A 117 10.53 -5.84 17.44
N SER A 118 11.62 -6.15 16.71
CA SER A 118 12.97 -6.13 17.28
C SER A 118 13.44 -4.73 17.68
N ARG A 119 12.88 -3.69 17.04
CA ARG A 119 13.03 -2.28 17.44
C ARG A 119 12.13 -1.87 18.62
N GLY A 120 11.41 -2.81 19.24
CA GLY A 120 10.56 -2.58 20.40
C GLY A 120 9.14 -2.07 20.07
N ILE A 121 8.75 -2.02 18.79
CA ILE A 121 7.42 -1.58 18.39
C ILE A 121 6.45 -2.77 18.41
N SER A 122 5.48 -2.71 19.31
CA SER A 122 4.48 -3.79 19.49
C SER A 122 3.10 -3.46 18.92
N ALA A 123 2.80 -2.17 18.69
CA ALA A 123 1.56 -1.72 18.07
C ALA A 123 1.81 -1.40 16.59
N ILE A 124 1.42 -2.30 15.69
CA ILE A 124 1.65 -2.16 14.25
C ILE A 124 0.30 -2.15 13.53
N GLY A 125 0.05 -1.13 12.72
CA GLY A 125 -1.02 -1.08 11.74
C GLY A 125 -0.46 -1.13 10.32
N ALA A 126 -1.34 -1.34 9.33
CA ALA A 126 -0.97 -1.24 7.92
C ALA A 126 -2.05 -0.52 7.11
N ALA A 127 -1.62 0.20 6.07
CA ALA A 127 -2.52 0.78 5.09
C ALA A 127 -1.98 0.53 3.68
N GLY A 128 -2.87 0.19 2.74
CA GLY A 128 -2.47 -0.26 1.41
C GLY A 128 -3.34 0.34 0.30
N PHE A 129 -2.69 0.70 -0.80
CA PHE A 129 -3.30 1.33 -1.97
C PHE A 129 -3.41 0.34 -3.12
N CYS A 130 -4.58 0.23 -3.77
CA CYS A 130 -4.78 -0.64 -4.95
C CYS A 130 -4.27 -2.08 -4.70
N TRP A 131 -3.15 -2.46 -5.32
CA TRP A 131 -2.43 -3.72 -5.12
C TRP A 131 -2.07 -3.97 -3.65
N GLY A 132 -1.56 -2.95 -2.95
CA GLY A 132 -1.17 -3.03 -1.55
C GLY A 132 -2.33 -3.33 -0.61
N ALA A 133 -3.57 -3.02 -1.00
CA ALA A 133 -4.74 -3.36 -0.21
C ALA A 133 -4.95 -4.88 -0.09
N LYS A 134 -4.57 -5.66 -1.12
CA LYS A 134 -4.59 -7.13 -1.02
C LYS A 134 -3.57 -7.63 0.00
N VAL A 135 -2.39 -7.04 0.06
CA VAL A 135 -1.38 -7.37 1.08
C VAL A 135 -1.92 -7.06 2.49
N VAL A 136 -2.51 -5.86 2.69
CA VAL A 136 -3.08 -5.48 3.98
C VAL A 136 -4.20 -6.41 4.42
N VAL A 137 -5.14 -6.77 3.53
CA VAL A 137 -6.24 -7.67 3.93
C VAL A 137 -5.72 -9.05 4.34
N GLU A 138 -4.71 -9.59 3.66
CA GLU A 138 -4.07 -10.85 4.08
C GLU A 138 -3.44 -10.74 5.47
N LEU A 139 -2.71 -9.66 5.75
CA LEU A 139 -2.11 -9.44 7.07
C LEU A 139 -3.16 -9.34 8.19
N THR A 140 -4.34 -8.78 7.89
CA THR A 140 -5.42 -8.63 8.89
C THR A 140 -6.11 -9.94 9.26
N LYS A 141 -5.87 -11.04 8.53
CA LYS A 141 -6.33 -12.40 8.89
C LYS A 141 -5.53 -13.00 10.03
N GLY A 142 -4.30 -12.52 10.24
CA GLY A 142 -3.48 -12.83 11.40
C GLY A 142 -3.82 -11.95 12.60
N GLU A 143 -3.12 -12.18 13.72
CA GLU A 143 -3.30 -11.40 14.97
C GLU A 143 -2.23 -10.32 15.15
N VAL A 144 -1.38 -10.14 14.13
CA VAL A 144 -0.18 -9.30 14.25
C VAL A 144 -0.50 -7.82 14.08
N LEU A 145 -1.44 -7.48 13.19
CA LEU A 145 -1.86 -6.09 12.99
C LEU A 145 -2.90 -5.68 14.02
N LYS A 146 -2.77 -4.46 14.54
CA LYS A 146 -3.75 -3.80 15.40
C LYS A 146 -4.89 -3.17 14.59
N ALA A 147 -4.64 -2.77 13.35
CA ALA A 147 -5.64 -2.26 12.42
C ALA A 147 -5.12 -2.31 10.97
N GLY A 148 -6.05 -2.43 10.02
CA GLY A 148 -5.81 -2.33 8.59
C GLY A 148 -6.65 -1.23 7.93
N VAL A 149 -6.10 -0.58 6.91
CA VAL A 149 -6.84 0.38 6.06
C VAL A 149 -6.64 0.05 4.58
N LEU A 150 -7.74 -0.17 3.86
CA LEU A 150 -7.73 -0.45 2.43
C LEU A 150 -8.12 0.80 1.66
N LEU A 151 -7.21 1.35 0.86
CA LEU A 151 -7.45 2.54 0.04
C LEU A 151 -7.62 2.10 -1.41
N HIS A 152 -8.80 2.38 -1.97
CA HIS A 152 -9.22 1.99 -3.32
C HIS A 152 -8.78 0.55 -3.71
N PRO A 153 -9.22 -0.48 -2.95
CA PRO A 153 -8.65 -1.83 -3.04
C PRO A 153 -8.82 -2.47 -4.42
N SER A 154 -7.81 -3.28 -4.78
CA SER A 154 -7.81 -4.24 -5.90
C SER A 154 -7.52 -5.66 -5.39
N PHE A 155 -8.01 -6.69 -6.09
CA PHE A 155 -7.81 -8.12 -5.76
C PHE A 155 -8.39 -8.59 -4.42
N VAL A 156 -9.11 -7.74 -3.69
CA VAL A 156 -9.80 -8.10 -2.45
C VAL A 156 -11.15 -8.71 -2.76
N THR A 157 -11.41 -9.87 -2.20
CA THR A 157 -12.66 -10.63 -2.36
C THR A 157 -13.52 -10.55 -1.11
N VAL A 158 -14.80 -10.94 -1.22
CA VAL A 158 -15.69 -11.03 -0.06
C VAL A 158 -15.19 -12.07 0.94
N ASP A 159 -14.61 -13.18 0.48
CA ASP A 159 -14.09 -14.23 1.35
C ASP A 159 -12.86 -13.79 2.14
N ASP A 160 -12.05 -12.88 1.58
CA ASP A 160 -10.98 -12.25 2.34
C ASP A 160 -11.51 -11.50 3.57
N ILE A 161 -12.62 -10.78 3.40
CA ILE A 161 -13.24 -9.97 4.45
C ILE A 161 -13.86 -10.84 5.55
N LYS A 162 -14.44 -11.99 5.21
CA LYS A 162 -15.11 -12.87 6.19
C LYS A 162 -14.17 -13.42 7.26
N VAL A 163 -12.87 -13.46 7.00
CA VAL A 163 -11.88 -14.10 7.86
C VAL A 163 -10.89 -13.13 8.50
N VAL A 164 -11.12 -11.82 8.36
CA VAL A 164 -10.27 -10.81 9.03
C VAL A 164 -10.47 -10.84 10.54
N LYS A 165 -9.38 -10.68 11.28
CA LYS A 165 -9.36 -10.67 12.74
C LYS A 165 -9.07 -9.28 13.32
N ALA A 166 -8.31 -8.46 12.59
CA ALA A 166 -8.02 -7.08 12.98
C ALA A 166 -9.11 -6.11 12.50
N PRO A 167 -9.38 -5.00 13.23
CA PRO A 167 -10.20 -3.90 12.75
C PRO A 167 -9.76 -3.43 11.35
N LEU A 168 -10.70 -3.32 10.42
CA LEU A 168 -10.44 -3.00 9.02
C LEU A 168 -11.34 -1.85 8.55
N ALA A 169 -10.73 -0.79 8.01
CA ALA A 169 -11.45 0.27 7.31
C ALA A 169 -11.26 0.12 5.79
N ILE A 170 -12.34 0.31 5.01
CA ILE A 170 -12.31 0.21 3.55
C ILE A 170 -12.76 1.53 2.95
N LEU A 171 -11.85 2.22 2.26
CA LEU A 171 -12.10 3.49 1.58
C LEU A 171 -12.15 3.23 0.08
N GLY A 172 -13.36 2.93 -0.42
CA GLY A 172 -13.62 2.85 -1.85
C GLY A 172 -13.79 4.24 -2.46
N GLY A 173 -13.16 4.49 -3.61
CA GLY A 173 -13.51 5.65 -4.42
C GLY A 173 -14.90 5.49 -5.02
N SER A 174 -15.76 6.50 -4.89
CA SER A 174 -17.00 6.56 -5.67
C SER A 174 -16.66 6.91 -7.11
N LEU A 175 -17.01 6.04 -8.06
CA LEU A 175 -17.11 6.46 -9.44
C LEU A 175 -18.28 7.45 -9.52
N LYS A 176 -18.03 8.70 -9.92
CA LYS A 176 -19.02 9.42 -10.72
C LYS A 176 -19.07 8.71 -12.07
N LEU A 177 -19.76 7.58 -12.14
CA LEU A 177 -20.41 7.21 -13.39
C LEU A 177 -21.47 8.30 -13.57
N THR A 178 -21.23 9.26 -14.47
CA THR A 178 -22.33 10.01 -15.05
C THR A 178 -23.16 9.00 -15.86
N ASN A 179 -23.95 8.17 -15.18
CA ASN A 179 -25.09 7.57 -15.81
C ASN A 179 -26.15 8.67 -15.88
N PRO A 180 -26.71 8.98 -17.06
CA PRO A 180 -27.96 9.71 -17.11
C PRO A 180 -28.94 8.91 -16.26
N VAL A 181 -29.59 9.59 -15.34
CA VAL A 181 -30.71 9.08 -14.56
C VAL A 181 -31.66 8.40 -15.54
N HIS A 182 -31.82 7.08 -15.45
CA HIS A 182 -33.04 6.47 -15.94
C HIS A 182 -34.12 6.93 -14.96
N PRO A 183 -35.08 7.76 -15.37
CA PRO A 183 -36.17 8.16 -14.50
C PRO A 183 -37.10 6.96 -14.44
N ASN A 184 -37.19 6.32 -13.27
CA ASN A 184 -38.37 5.62 -12.77
C ASN A 184 -37.98 4.91 -11.48
N LEU A 185 -38.01 5.68 -10.39
CA LEU A 185 -38.54 5.33 -9.06
C LEU A 185 -38.54 6.60 -8.21
#